data_AF-A0AAV4MCS6-F1
#
_entry.id   AF-A0AAV4MCS6-F1
#
_cell.length_a   1.000
_cell.length_b   1.000
_cell.length_c   1.000
_cell.angle_alpha   90.00
_cell.angle_beta   90.00
_cell.angle_gamma   90.00
#
_symmetry.space_group_name_H-M   'P 1'
#
loop_
_entity.id
_entity.type
_entity.pdbx_description
1 polymer ?
#
loop_
_entity_poly.entity_id
_entity_poly.type
_entity_poly.pdbx_seq_one_letter_code
_entity_poly.pdbx_strand_id
1 'polypeptide(L)'
;MAHFPLSPRFAKMLINSEKFDCVPYICAIVCALTVPDLLVTSTWTTETEDGEEVKVTKEGLKKIGTAQFKELGDLMALLRAVGLFEQSTNPIKFCFKNGLRYKAMNEIHKMGIQLLKEMNQVFPYSNIPMTMETTPPGSEMLEIIRKICTACLIDQVARKIPHGEMQDNKNLKNAYQLMDCDEPAFIHPSSTQFERLPEYVAYSELTRTSKLYMKYVFEIDLHLLPFIAPEFSEFSSPREFPPPKYDSVQDKIYCWLDGTYGPAQWRFRCIRKEMPKGYHRYLWFCYFFLDGQVCPFIKNYRNDLLAEPSTVLKSWAMMLPRTRFIREAIMRNDVDSYESLNRVWRNNPKFLLQEFREIDSRRKYMEVELNWPPQSGDPVL
;
A
#
# COMPACT_ATOMS: atom_id res chain seq x y z
N MET A 1 -11.11 11.62 -15.00
CA MET A 1 -9.88 11.26 -15.74
C MET A 1 -9.83 11.93 -17.12
N ALA A 2 -10.84 11.76 -17.97
CA ALA A 2 -10.86 12.31 -19.33
C ALA A 2 -10.76 13.86 -19.45
N HIS A 3 -11.06 14.60 -18.38
CA HIS A 3 -10.91 16.06 -18.33
C HIS A 3 -9.43 16.52 -18.36
N PHE A 4 -8.49 15.69 -17.94
CA PHE A 4 -7.08 16.09 -17.85
C PHE A 4 -6.34 15.75 -19.15
N PRO A 5 -5.50 16.66 -19.69
CA PRO A 5 -4.68 16.41 -20.88
C PRO A 5 -3.44 15.56 -20.52
N LEU A 6 -3.67 14.40 -19.90
CA LEU A 6 -2.67 13.51 -19.34
C LEU A 6 -2.92 12.06 -19.77
N SER A 7 -1.90 11.22 -19.69
CA SER A 7 -2.11 9.77 -19.75
C SER A 7 -3.05 9.33 -18.61
N PRO A 8 -3.86 8.26 -18.80
CA PRO A 8 -4.77 7.79 -17.77
C PRO A 8 -4.09 7.53 -16.41
N ARG A 9 -2.86 6.99 -16.41
CA ARG A 9 -2.13 6.75 -15.15
C ARG A 9 -1.80 8.04 -14.40
N PHE A 10 -1.37 9.09 -15.10
CA PHE A 10 -1.02 10.37 -14.48
C PHE A 10 -2.27 11.14 -14.06
N ALA A 11 -3.35 11.06 -14.84
CA ALA A 11 -4.65 11.58 -14.43
C ALA A 11 -5.17 10.90 -13.16
N LYS A 12 -5.04 9.57 -13.05
CA LYS A 12 -5.39 8.81 -11.83
C LYS A 12 -4.54 9.23 -10.64
N MET A 13 -3.24 9.44 -10.85
CA MET A 13 -2.29 9.90 -9.83
C MET A 13 -2.72 11.25 -9.26
N LEU A 14 -3.02 12.22 -10.14
CA LEU A 14 -3.47 13.55 -9.75
C LEU A 14 -4.82 13.53 -9.02
N ILE A 15 -5.80 12.76 -9.51
CA ILE A 15 -7.11 12.64 -8.85
C ILE A 15 -6.97 12.02 -7.45
N ASN A 16 -6.14 10.98 -7.29
CA ASN A 16 -5.95 10.34 -5.99
C ASN A 16 -5.26 11.23 -4.96
N SER A 17 -4.49 12.22 -5.42
CA SER A 17 -3.75 13.15 -4.55
C SER A 17 -4.63 14.14 -3.79
N GLU A 18 -5.85 14.38 -4.27
CA GLU A 18 -6.83 15.27 -3.63
C GLU A 18 -7.26 14.75 -2.27
N LYS A 19 -7.49 13.43 -2.14
CA LYS A 19 -7.92 12.79 -0.89
C LYS A 19 -6.94 12.92 0.28
N PHE A 20 -5.70 13.29 -0.01
CA PHE A 20 -4.62 13.38 0.97
C PHE A 20 -3.98 14.77 0.99
N ASP A 21 -4.66 15.79 0.45
CA ASP A 21 -4.21 17.19 0.45
C ASP A 21 -2.78 17.38 -0.10
N CYS A 22 -2.41 16.58 -1.12
CA CYS A 22 -1.06 16.54 -1.67
C CYS A 22 -0.99 16.87 -3.16
N VAL A 23 -2.05 17.51 -3.69
CA VAL A 23 -2.21 17.85 -5.11
C VAL A 23 -1.02 18.61 -5.69
N PRO A 24 -0.49 19.67 -5.04
CA PRO A 24 0.65 20.40 -5.60
C PRO A 24 1.92 19.54 -5.77
N TYR A 25 2.19 18.63 -4.83
CA TYR A 25 3.34 17.71 -4.90
C TYR A 25 3.20 16.71 -6.05
N ILE A 26 2.03 16.07 -6.15
CA ILE A 26 1.77 15.10 -7.22
C ILE A 26 1.69 15.79 -8.58
N CYS A 27 1.15 17.01 -8.66
CA CYS A 27 1.17 17.82 -9.86
C CYS A 27 2.60 18.07 -10.35
N ALA A 28 3.52 18.41 -9.46
CA ALA A 28 4.93 18.59 -9.80
C ALA A 28 5.58 17.33 -10.37
N ILE A 29 5.34 16.17 -9.72
CA ILE A 29 5.84 14.87 -10.20
C ILE A 29 5.24 14.53 -11.57
N VAL A 30 3.92 14.67 -11.73
CA VAL A 30 3.21 14.36 -12.98
C VAL A 30 3.70 15.23 -14.13
N CYS A 31 3.87 16.54 -13.92
CA CYS A 31 4.40 17.43 -14.94
C CYS A 31 5.83 17.04 -15.31
N ALA A 32 6.68 16.76 -14.31
CA ALA A 32 8.06 16.37 -14.54
C ALA A 32 8.23 15.01 -15.25
N LEU A 33 7.29 14.09 -15.06
CA LEU A 33 7.24 12.81 -15.77
C LEU A 33 6.61 12.93 -17.16
N THR A 34 5.79 13.95 -17.42
CA THR A 34 5.10 14.12 -18.71
C THR A 34 5.95 14.91 -19.70
N VAL A 35 6.72 15.89 -19.23
CA VAL A 35 7.57 16.71 -20.10
C VAL A 35 8.81 15.91 -20.52
N PRO A 36 9.01 15.68 -21.83
CA PRO A 36 10.11 14.86 -22.32
C PRO A 36 11.46 15.54 -22.14
N ASP A 37 12.52 14.73 -22.04
CA ASP A 37 13.92 15.16 -21.97
C ASP A 37 14.17 16.26 -20.92
N LEU A 38 13.65 16.09 -19.71
CA LEU A 38 13.89 17.04 -18.62
C LEU A 38 15.40 17.22 -18.31
N LEU A 39 16.14 16.13 -18.40
CA LEU A 39 17.55 16.04 -18.03
C LEU A 39 18.45 16.24 -19.23
N VAL A 40 19.59 16.87 -18.96
CA VAL A 40 20.69 16.95 -19.91
C VAL A 40 21.33 15.56 -20.13
N THR A 41 21.61 15.20 -21.39
CA THR A 41 22.12 13.86 -21.75
C THR A 41 23.65 13.80 -21.92
N SER A 42 24.31 14.93 -22.21
CA SER A 42 25.77 15.03 -22.36
C SER A 42 26.40 15.95 -21.32
N THR A 43 27.71 15.83 -21.10
CA THR A 43 28.46 16.72 -20.20
C THR A 43 29.23 17.71 -21.07
N TRP A 44 29.10 19.00 -20.80
CA TRP A 44 29.84 20.07 -21.47
C TRP A 44 30.07 21.24 -20.51
N THR A 45 30.94 22.17 -20.90
CA THR A 45 31.18 23.44 -20.21
C THR A 45 30.55 24.57 -21.00
N THR A 46 29.95 25.53 -20.32
CA THR A 46 29.41 26.76 -20.90
C THR A 46 29.78 27.93 -20.01
N GLU A 47 30.07 29.08 -20.62
CA GLU A 47 30.22 30.33 -19.89
C GLU A 47 28.85 30.98 -19.71
N THR A 48 28.58 31.50 -18.51
CA THR A 48 27.41 32.34 -18.25
C THR A 48 27.68 33.80 -18.66
N GLU A 49 26.65 34.63 -18.73
CA GLU A 49 26.77 36.07 -19.02
C GLU A 49 27.70 36.80 -18.04
N ASP A 50 27.87 36.27 -16.83
CA ASP A 50 28.78 36.78 -15.79
C ASP A 50 30.25 36.36 -16.00
N GLY A 51 30.58 35.63 -17.07
CA GLY A 51 31.92 35.09 -17.35
C GLY A 51 32.30 33.86 -16.50
N GLU A 52 31.38 33.33 -15.68
CA GLU A 52 31.62 32.10 -14.91
C GLU A 52 31.49 30.87 -15.81
N GLU A 53 32.51 30.01 -15.80
CA GLU A 53 32.45 28.67 -16.40
C GLU A 53 31.57 27.73 -15.55
N VAL A 54 30.50 27.20 -16.16
CA VAL A 54 29.60 26.23 -15.55
C VAL A 54 29.72 24.88 -16.25
N LYS A 55 30.08 23.86 -15.48
CA LYS A 55 30.10 22.46 -15.93
C LYS A 55 28.71 21.85 -15.84
N VAL A 56 28.08 21.66 -16.99
CA VAL A 56 26.80 20.94 -17.12
C VAL A 56 27.07 19.44 -17.14
N THR A 57 26.36 18.67 -16.33
CA THR A 57 26.59 17.23 -16.17
C THR A 57 25.31 16.43 -16.42
N LYS A 58 25.45 15.26 -17.03
CA LYS A 58 24.36 14.28 -17.22
C LYS A 58 23.84 13.61 -15.93
N GLU A 59 24.40 13.95 -14.77
CA GLU A 59 24.05 13.38 -13.45
C GLU A 59 23.12 14.31 -12.64
N GLY A 60 22.25 15.06 -13.34
CA GLY A 60 21.38 16.06 -12.72
C GLY A 60 20.52 15.51 -11.58
N LEU A 61 19.88 14.35 -11.79
CA LEU A 61 19.08 13.70 -10.74
C LEU A 61 19.90 13.33 -9.50
N LYS A 62 21.13 12.84 -9.66
CA LYS A 62 21.99 12.49 -8.51
C LYS A 62 22.42 13.74 -7.73
N LYS A 63 22.71 14.84 -8.43
CA LYS A 63 23.05 16.12 -7.81
C LYS A 63 21.89 16.74 -7.04
N ILE A 64 20.69 16.69 -7.61
CA ILE A 64 19.45 17.20 -6.98
C ILE A 64 18.90 16.18 -5.97
N GLY A 65 19.32 14.93 -6.04
CA GLY A 65 18.99 13.90 -5.06
C GLY A 65 19.38 14.34 -3.64
N THR A 66 18.63 13.87 -2.66
CA THR A 66 18.93 14.06 -1.24
C THR A 66 19.11 12.70 -0.56
N ALA A 67 19.87 12.69 0.53
CA ALA A 67 19.92 11.53 1.41
C ALA A 67 18.62 11.33 2.22
N GLN A 68 17.74 12.33 2.24
CA GLN A 68 16.43 12.25 2.91
C GLN A 68 15.44 11.44 2.06
N PHE A 69 14.77 10.47 2.69
CA PHE A 69 13.71 9.65 2.06
C PHE A 69 14.13 9.00 0.74
N LYS A 70 15.20 8.19 0.81
CA LYS A 70 15.83 7.52 -0.34
C LYS A 70 14.88 6.56 -1.06
N GLU A 71 13.77 6.17 -0.45
CA GLU A 71 12.77 5.24 -0.99
C GLU A 71 12.03 5.85 -2.19
N LEU A 72 11.74 7.17 -2.15
CA LEU A 72 11.03 7.85 -3.25
C LEU A 72 11.94 8.12 -4.46
N GLY A 73 13.25 7.89 -4.31
CA GLY A 73 14.23 7.82 -5.39
C GLY A 73 14.17 8.97 -6.38
N ASP A 74 14.04 8.64 -7.66
CA ASP A 74 14.07 9.66 -8.72
C ASP A 74 12.88 10.62 -8.62
N LEU A 75 11.72 10.17 -8.10
CA LEU A 75 10.57 11.05 -7.91
C LEU A 75 10.85 12.15 -6.88
N MET A 76 11.65 11.86 -5.84
CA MET A 76 12.08 12.88 -4.88
C MET A 76 13.02 13.89 -5.53
N ALA A 77 13.95 13.43 -6.38
CA ALA A 77 14.83 14.33 -7.12
C ALA A 77 14.05 15.22 -8.11
N LEU A 78 13.02 14.68 -8.78
CA LEU A 78 12.10 15.48 -9.62
C LEU A 78 11.34 16.52 -8.81
N LEU A 79 10.76 16.12 -7.69
CA LEU A 79 10.00 17.03 -6.84
C LEU A 79 10.87 18.18 -6.33
N ARG A 80 12.10 17.87 -5.88
CA ARG A 80 13.08 18.89 -5.48
C ARG A 80 13.52 19.76 -6.65
N ALA A 81 13.70 19.20 -7.84
CA ALA A 81 14.09 19.96 -9.03
C ALA A 81 13.06 21.05 -9.35
N VAL A 82 11.78 20.68 -9.30
CA VAL A 82 10.66 21.61 -9.50
C VAL A 82 10.59 22.64 -8.38
N GLY A 83 10.55 22.22 -7.11
CA GLY A 83 10.43 23.16 -5.99
C GLY A 83 11.57 24.17 -5.91
N LEU A 84 12.81 23.75 -6.16
CA LEU A 84 13.98 24.64 -6.19
C LEU A 84 14.01 25.56 -7.42
N PHE A 85 13.47 25.11 -8.55
CA PHE A 85 13.35 25.95 -9.75
C PHE A 85 12.36 27.10 -9.52
N GLU A 86 11.20 26.81 -8.93
CA GLU A 86 10.19 27.82 -8.59
C GLU A 86 10.71 28.85 -7.58
N GLN A 87 11.62 28.47 -6.68
CA GLN A 87 12.26 29.37 -5.70
C GLN A 87 13.48 30.13 -6.26
N SER A 88 13.98 29.75 -7.44
CA SER A 88 15.26 30.26 -7.93
C SER A 88 15.13 31.70 -8.46
N THR A 89 16.04 32.58 -8.04
CA THR A 89 16.11 33.96 -8.55
C THR A 89 16.68 34.03 -9.96
N ASN A 90 17.55 33.09 -10.33
CA ASN A 90 18.06 32.91 -11.70
C ASN A 90 17.80 31.49 -12.19
N PRO A 91 16.63 31.23 -12.80
CA PRO A 91 16.21 29.89 -13.23
C PRO A 91 17.10 29.26 -14.30
N ILE A 92 17.72 30.08 -15.16
CA ILE A 92 18.62 29.61 -16.23
C ILE A 92 19.90 29.06 -15.61
N LYS A 93 20.55 29.84 -14.73
CA LYS A 93 21.76 29.42 -14.01
C LYS A 93 21.51 28.20 -13.14
N PHE A 94 20.35 28.14 -12.48
CA PHE A 94 19.92 26.97 -11.71
C PHE A 94 19.82 25.71 -12.58
N CYS A 95 19.20 25.81 -13.76
CA CYS A 95 19.07 24.68 -14.68
C CYS A 95 20.42 24.14 -15.14
N PHE A 96 21.33 25.02 -15.56
CA PHE A 96 22.67 24.62 -16.00
C PHE A 96 23.47 23.93 -14.89
N LYS A 97 23.49 24.50 -13.68
CA LYS A 97 24.22 23.94 -12.52
C LYS A 97 23.74 22.53 -12.16
N ASN A 98 22.44 22.28 -12.30
CA ASN A 98 21.79 21.04 -11.90
C ASN A 98 21.52 20.07 -13.06
N GLY A 99 22.00 20.35 -14.28
CA GLY A 99 21.84 19.45 -15.42
C GLY A 99 20.38 19.30 -15.88
N LEU A 100 19.58 20.35 -15.73
CA LEU A 100 18.19 20.44 -16.18
C LEU A 100 18.09 21.26 -17.47
N ARG A 101 17.09 20.96 -18.30
CA ARG A 101 16.77 21.76 -19.48
C ARG A 101 15.82 22.91 -19.12
N TYR A 102 16.27 24.15 -19.28
CA TYR A 102 15.46 25.35 -18.95
C TYR A 102 14.11 25.39 -19.68
N LYS A 103 14.08 25.04 -20.98
CA LYS A 103 12.83 24.97 -21.75
C LYS A 103 11.84 23.96 -21.16
N ALA A 104 12.34 22.78 -20.76
CA ALA A 104 11.53 21.74 -20.14
C ALA A 104 10.98 22.19 -18.77
N MET A 105 11.81 22.84 -17.94
CA MET A 105 11.34 23.38 -16.66
C MET A 105 10.26 24.46 -16.83
N ASN A 106 10.39 25.33 -17.83
CA ASN A 106 9.37 26.34 -18.12
C ASN A 106 8.06 25.70 -18.63
N GLU A 107 8.15 24.62 -19.40
CA GLU A 107 6.98 23.82 -19.80
C GLU A 107 6.31 23.15 -18.59
N ILE A 108 7.08 22.57 -17.68
CA ILE A 108 6.59 22.00 -16.42
C ILE A 108 5.81 23.04 -15.60
N HIS A 109 6.37 24.25 -15.46
CA HIS A 109 5.71 25.34 -14.73
C HIS A 109 4.33 25.69 -15.33
N LYS A 110 4.29 25.93 -16.65
CA LYS A 110 3.05 26.27 -17.36
C LYS A 110 2.01 25.15 -17.28
N MET A 111 2.46 23.91 -17.46
CA MET A 111 1.62 22.72 -17.36
C MET A 111 1.07 22.54 -15.95
N GLY A 112 1.90 22.76 -14.92
CA GLY A 112 1.48 22.67 -13.52
C GLY A 112 0.36 23.64 -13.18
N ILE A 113 0.49 24.91 -13.57
CA ILE A 113 -0.58 25.91 -13.37
C ILE A 113 -1.87 25.49 -14.08
N GLN A 114 -1.78 24.98 -15.30
CA GLN A 114 -2.94 24.51 -16.04
C GLN A 114 -3.61 23.33 -15.33
N LEU A 115 -2.86 22.33 -14.89
CA LEU A 115 -3.40 21.18 -14.18
C LEU A 115 -4.03 21.55 -12.83
N LEU A 116 -3.43 22.47 -12.09
CA LEU A 116 -4.00 22.98 -10.83
C LEU A 116 -5.32 23.72 -11.08
N LYS A 117 -5.42 24.48 -12.18
CA LYS A 117 -6.67 25.12 -12.61
C LYS A 117 -7.75 24.09 -12.93
N GLU A 118 -7.40 23.04 -13.68
CA GLU A 118 -8.34 21.95 -14.01
C GLU A 118 -8.76 21.18 -12.75
N MET A 119 -7.84 20.94 -11.81
CA MET A 119 -8.16 20.32 -10.52
C MET A 119 -9.17 21.14 -9.71
N ASN A 120 -9.00 22.45 -9.64
CA ASN A 120 -9.97 23.34 -8.98
C ASN A 120 -11.34 23.37 -9.68
N GLN A 121 -11.41 23.12 -11.00
CA GLN A 121 -12.69 22.98 -11.70
C GLN A 121 -13.39 21.67 -11.37
N VAL A 122 -12.64 20.56 -11.27
CA VAL A 122 -13.19 19.24 -10.95
C VAL A 122 -13.53 19.11 -9.45
N PHE A 123 -12.73 19.73 -8.58
CA PHE A 123 -12.85 19.69 -7.13
C PHE A 123 -12.99 21.10 -6.53
N PRO A 124 -14.14 21.78 -6.75
CA PRO A 124 -14.31 23.18 -6.37
C PRO A 124 -14.29 23.45 -4.86
N TYR A 125 -14.50 22.42 -4.03
CA TYR A 125 -14.55 22.54 -2.57
C TYR A 125 -13.20 22.29 -1.88
N SER A 126 -12.19 21.83 -2.62
CA SER A 126 -10.92 21.37 -2.04
C SER A 126 -9.87 22.47 -1.89
N ASN A 127 -10.19 23.73 -2.26
CA ASN A 127 -9.33 24.91 -2.11
C ASN A 127 -7.86 24.65 -2.50
N ILE A 128 -7.64 24.07 -3.69
CA ILE A 128 -6.32 23.61 -4.10
C ILE A 128 -5.45 24.84 -4.44
N PRO A 129 -4.23 24.95 -3.88
CA PRO A 129 -3.32 26.04 -4.20
C PRO A 129 -3.05 26.13 -5.70
N MET A 130 -3.05 27.35 -6.24
CA MET A 130 -2.77 27.61 -7.66
C MET A 130 -1.27 27.64 -8.00
N THR A 131 -0.43 27.18 -7.07
CA THR A 131 1.02 27.14 -7.19
C THR A 131 1.52 25.73 -6.88
N MET A 132 2.61 25.36 -7.54
CA MET A 132 3.32 24.13 -7.20
C MET A 132 3.99 24.28 -5.83
N GLU A 133 4.01 23.20 -5.06
CA GLU A 133 4.56 23.26 -3.71
C GLU A 133 6.08 23.32 -3.75
N THR A 134 6.64 24.20 -2.95
CA THR A 134 8.09 24.47 -2.94
C THR A 134 8.74 24.07 -1.62
N THR A 135 7.92 23.82 -0.59
CA THR A 135 8.39 23.27 0.66
C THR A 135 8.66 21.76 0.52
N PRO A 136 9.75 21.22 1.09
CA PRO A 136 9.95 19.78 1.12
C PRO A 136 8.83 19.10 1.94
N PRO A 137 8.19 18.05 1.43
CA PRO A 137 7.16 17.33 2.17
C PRO A 137 7.74 16.63 3.41
N GLY A 138 6.93 16.52 4.46
CA GLY A 138 7.26 15.72 5.64
C GLY A 138 7.30 14.22 5.35
N SER A 139 7.86 13.42 6.27
CA SER A 139 8.03 11.97 6.10
C SER A 139 6.71 11.22 5.84
N GLU A 140 5.64 11.59 6.54
CA GLU A 140 4.32 10.97 6.36
C GLU A 140 3.75 11.27 4.96
N MET A 141 3.87 12.52 4.53
CA MET A 141 3.45 12.96 3.19
C MET A 141 4.24 12.25 2.08
N LEU A 142 5.54 12.04 2.29
CA LEU A 142 6.38 11.29 1.35
C LEU A 142 5.95 9.82 1.21
N GLU A 143 5.50 9.19 2.30
CA GLU A 143 4.91 7.84 2.22
C GLU A 143 3.59 7.83 1.45
N ILE A 144 2.75 8.84 1.64
CA ILE A 144 1.49 9.00 0.91
C ILE A 144 1.77 9.18 -0.59
N ILE A 145 2.68 10.08 -0.96
CA ILE A 145 3.12 10.31 -2.35
C ILE A 145 3.61 8.99 -2.96
N ARG A 146 4.48 8.27 -2.25
CA ARG A 146 4.98 6.96 -2.70
C ARG A 146 3.84 5.98 -2.95
N LYS A 147 2.89 5.85 -2.02
CA LYS A 147 1.71 4.95 -2.16
C LYS A 147 0.83 5.34 -3.35
N ILE A 148 0.59 6.64 -3.56
CA ILE A 148 -0.18 7.15 -4.71
C ILE A 148 0.52 6.82 -6.02
N CYS A 149 1.84 7.05 -6.09
CA CYS A 149 2.65 6.73 -7.28
C CYS A 149 2.64 5.22 -7.56
N THR A 150 2.86 4.38 -6.55
CA THR A 150 2.77 2.91 -6.68
C THR A 150 1.40 2.49 -7.19
N ALA A 151 0.31 3.08 -6.70
CA ALA A 151 -1.06 2.74 -7.11
C ALA A 151 -1.43 3.10 -8.55
N CYS A 152 -0.60 3.91 -9.22
CA CYS A 152 -0.79 4.31 -10.61
C CYS A 152 0.22 3.65 -11.56
N LEU A 153 1.21 2.94 -11.03
CA LEU A 153 2.30 2.29 -11.75
C LEU A 153 2.34 0.78 -11.43
N ILE A 154 1.16 0.17 -11.25
CA ILE A 154 0.96 -1.22 -10.83
C ILE A 154 1.46 -2.24 -11.87
N ASP A 155 1.45 -1.85 -13.14
CA ASP A 155 1.96 -2.56 -14.30
C ASP A 155 3.47 -2.33 -14.50
N GLN A 156 3.99 -1.19 -14.04
CA GLN A 156 5.40 -0.82 -14.20
C GLN A 156 6.23 -1.15 -12.95
N VAL A 157 6.16 -2.41 -12.53
CA VAL A 157 6.90 -2.94 -11.39
C VAL A 157 8.02 -3.87 -11.86
N ALA A 158 9.13 -3.84 -11.14
CA ALA A 158 10.26 -4.72 -11.38
C ALA A 158 10.84 -5.29 -10.07
N ARG A 159 11.26 -6.55 -10.12
CA ARG A 159 11.95 -7.24 -9.00
C ARG A 159 13.40 -7.48 -9.37
N LYS A 160 14.32 -7.15 -8.48
CA LYS A 160 15.75 -7.45 -8.63
C LYS A 160 15.95 -8.95 -8.68
N ILE A 161 16.67 -9.42 -9.70
CA ILE A 161 16.98 -10.85 -9.85
C ILE A 161 17.99 -11.22 -8.75
N PRO A 162 17.69 -12.19 -7.86
CA PRO A 162 18.61 -12.64 -6.82
C PRO A 162 19.86 -13.29 -7.43
N HIS A 163 21.02 -13.15 -6.77
CA HIS A 163 22.27 -13.74 -7.27
C HIS A 163 22.21 -15.26 -7.51
N GLY A 164 21.45 -16.00 -6.68
CA GLY A 164 21.30 -17.44 -6.85
C GLY A 164 20.50 -17.85 -8.10
N GLU A 165 19.63 -16.97 -8.63
CA GLU A 165 18.84 -17.23 -9.84
C GLU A 165 19.62 -16.89 -11.12
N MET A 166 20.83 -16.30 -11.01
CA MET A 166 21.60 -15.81 -12.16
C MET A 166 22.35 -16.90 -12.95
N GLN A 167 22.37 -18.17 -12.50
CA GLN A 167 23.05 -19.32 -13.14
C GLN A 167 24.41 -18.94 -13.80
N ASP A 168 25.27 -18.22 -13.07
CA ASP A 168 26.58 -17.71 -13.52
C ASP A 168 26.60 -16.79 -14.76
N ASN A 169 25.43 -16.35 -15.25
CA ASN A 169 25.35 -15.40 -16.35
C ASN A 169 25.72 -13.99 -15.87
N LYS A 170 26.98 -13.61 -16.06
CA LYS A 170 27.51 -12.27 -15.74
C LYS A 170 26.69 -11.13 -16.35
N ASN A 171 25.96 -11.37 -17.44
CA ASN A 171 25.13 -10.34 -18.08
C ASN A 171 23.89 -9.95 -17.26
N LEU A 172 23.48 -10.77 -16.27
CA LEU A 172 22.33 -10.54 -15.38
C LEU A 172 22.71 -9.85 -14.06
N LYS A 173 23.97 -9.49 -13.86
CA LYS A 173 24.38 -8.78 -12.64
C LYS A 173 23.63 -7.46 -12.52
N ASN A 174 22.91 -7.28 -11.40
CA ASN A 174 22.07 -6.11 -11.11
C ASN A 174 20.87 -5.93 -12.06
N ALA A 175 20.46 -7.00 -12.75
CA ALA A 175 19.26 -7.02 -13.58
C ALA A 175 17.99 -7.11 -12.74
N TYR A 176 16.89 -6.65 -13.32
CA TYR A 176 15.54 -6.71 -12.79
C TYR A 176 14.64 -7.47 -13.77
N GLN A 177 13.76 -8.28 -13.22
CA GLN A 177 12.66 -8.92 -13.93
C GLN A 177 11.47 -7.96 -13.93
N LEU A 178 10.89 -7.71 -15.10
CA LEU A 178 9.73 -6.85 -15.29
C LEU A 178 8.43 -7.65 -15.21
N MET A 179 7.30 -6.96 -14.98
CA MET A 179 5.96 -7.55 -15.06
C MET A 179 5.57 -7.95 -16.49
N ASP A 180 5.76 -7.02 -17.43
CA ASP A 180 5.23 -7.09 -18.79
C ASP A 180 6.28 -7.49 -19.84
N CYS A 181 7.48 -7.87 -19.43
CA CYS A 181 8.58 -8.14 -20.35
C CYS A 181 9.54 -9.21 -19.81
N ASP A 182 9.83 -10.20 -20.66
CA ASP A 182 10.80 -11.27 -20.36
C ASP A 182 12.25 -10.79 -20.44
N GLU A 183 12.53 -9.73 -21.21
CA GLU A 183 13.87 -9.15 -21.30
C GLU A 183 14.24 -8.46 -19.97
N PRO A 184 15.38 -8.81 -19.34
CA PRO A 184 15.81 -8.19 -18.10
C PRO A 184 16.14 -6.71 -18.30
N ALA A 185 15.73 -5.87 -17.35
CA ALA A 185 16.02 -4.44 -17.37
C ALA A 185 17.01 -4.04 -16.27
N PHE A 186 17.64 -2.88 -16.43
CA PHE A 186 18.61 -2.33 -15.48
C PHE A 186 18.19 -0.94 -15.04
N ILE A 187 18.49 -0.55 -13.81
CA ILE A 187 18.31 0.85 -13.39
C ILE A 187 19.26 1.72 -14.23
N HIS A 188 18.75 2.80 -14.82
CA HIS A 188 19.56 3.70 -15.62
C HIS A 188 20.69 4.34 -14.78
N PRO A 189 21.94 4.47 -15.29
CA PRO A 189 23.06 5.01 -14.51
C PRO A 189 22.88 6.41 -13.94
N SER A 190 21.99 7.22 -14.53
CA SER A 190 21.65 8.56 -14.03
C SER A 190 20.66 8.56 -12.87
N SER A 191 20.03 7.43 -12.56
CA SER A 191 19.07 7.30 -11.46
C SER A 191 19.78 7.44 -10.12
N THR A 192 19.08 8.02 -9.15
CA THR A 192 19.44 8.06 -7.73
C THR A 192 19.49 6.66 -7.10
N GLN A 193 18.80 5.68 -7.69
CA GLN A 193 18.71 4.30 -7.20
C GLN A 193 19.78 3.36 -7.76
N PHE A 194 20.67 3.87 -8.63
CA PHE A 194 21.66 3.05 -9.33
C PHE A 194 22.62 2.29 -8.40
N GLU A 195 22.94 2.86 -7.24
CA GLU A 195 23.83 2.24 -6.24
C GLU A 195 23.07 1.46 -5.17
N ARG A 196 21.87 1.91 -4.77
CA ARG A 196 21.05 1.26 -3.73
C ARG A 196 20.53 -0.10 -4.20
N LEU A 197 20.11 -0.18 -5.47
CA LEU A 197 19.54 -1.37 -6.10
C LEU A 197 18.49 -2.08 -5.20
N PRO A 198 17.35 -1.43 -4.90
CA PRO A 198 16.28 -2.00 -4.07
C PRO A 198 15.73 -3.32 -4.62
N GLU A 199 15.12 -4.16 -3.77
CA GLU A 199 14.57 -5.45 -4.21
C GLU A 199 13.37 -5.28 -5.15
N TYR A 200 12.45 -4.36 -4.82
CA TYR A 200 11.28 -4.06 -5.63
C TYR A 200 11.28 -2.58 -5.98
N VAL A 201 11.07 -2.29 -7.25
CA VAL A 201 11.01 -0.92 -7.76
C VAL A 201 9.83 -0.73 -8.68
N ALA A 202 9.32 0.48 -8.73
CA ALA A 202 8.47 0.94 -9.82
C ALA A 202 9.25 1.92 -10.70
N TYR A 203 8.90 1.97 -11.97
CA TYR A 203 9.54 2.84 -12.97
C TYR A 203 8.47 3.54 -13.82
N SER A 204 8.80 4.69 -14.41
CA SER A 204 7.86 5.39 -15.30
C SER A 204 8.12 5.07 -16.77
N GLU A 205 9.39 4.89 -17.15
CA GLU A 205 9.80 4.74 -18.54
C GLU A 205 10.82 3.62 -18.73
N LEU A 206 10.73 2.96 -19.89
CA LEU A 206 11.73 2.03 -20.39
C LEU A 206 12.39 2.62 -21.63
N THR A 207 13.71 2.62 -21.64
CA THR A 207 14.51 3.10 -22.77
C THR A 207 15.52 2.05 -23.17
N ARG A 208 15.55 1.69 -24.45
CA ARG A 208 16.53 0.74 -24.99
C ARG A 208 17.68 1.49 -25.64
N THR A 209 18.88 1.28 -25.12
CA THR A 209 20.13 1.72 -25.74
C THR A 209 21.00 0.51 -26.02
N SER A 210 22.02 0.24 -25.19
CA SER A 210 22.79 -1.01 -25.20
C SER A 210 22.07 -2.15 -24.48
N LYS A 211 21.30 -1.80 -23.45
CA LYS A 211 20.43 -2.67 -22.66
C LYS A 211 19.09 -1.98 -22.46
N LEU A 212 18.10 -2.72 -21.97
CA LEU A 212 16.85 -2.14 -21.50
C LEU A 212 17.08 -1.43 -20.16
N TYR A 213 16.83 -0.13 -20.11
CA TYR A 213 17.03 0.70 -18.91
C TYR A 213 15.71 1.28 -18.40
N MET A 214 15.48 1.13 -17.10
CA MET A 214 14.40 1.77 -16.35
C MET A 214 14.81 3.18 -15.93
N LYS A 215 13.93 4.15 -16.19
CA LYS A 215 14.08 5.55 -15.77
C LYS A 215 12.97 5.97 -14.81
N TYR A 216 13.28 6.98 -13.99
CA TYR A 216 12.40 7.52 -12.96
C TYR A 216 11.99 6.45 -11.94
N VAL A 217 13.01 5.82 -11.35
CA VAL A 217 12.87 4.64 -10.51
C VAL A 217 12.73 5.03 -9.04
N PHE A 218 11.83 4.36 -8.33
CA PHE A 218 11.66 4.47 -6.89
C PHE A 218 11.36 3.10 -6.26
N GLU A 219 11.66 2.97 -4.96
CA GLU A 219 11.48 1.74 -4.19
C GLU A 219 10.01 1.57 -3.79
N ILE A 220 9.52 0.34 -3.89
CA ILE A 220 8.17 -0.02 -3.45
C ILE A 220 8.22 -1.19 -2.47
N ASP A 221 7.18 -1.32 -1.66
CA ASP A 221 6.96 -2.51 -0.83
C ASP A 221 6.02 -3.47 -1.56
N LEU A 222 6.50 -4.70 -1.84
CA LEU A 222 5.72 -5.75 -2.45
C LEU A 222 4.43 -6.05 -1.65
N HIS A 223 4.45 -5.92 -0.32
CA HIS A 223 3.28 -6.23 0.52
C HIS A 223 2.12 -5.24 0.32
N LEU A 224 2.36 -4.07 -0.27
CA LEU A 224 1.30 -3.11 -0.59
C LEU A 224 0.56 -3.47 -1.89
N LEU A 225 1.24 -4.10 -2.84
CA LEU A 225 0.67 -4.35 -4.18
C LEU A 225 -0.60 -5.21 -4.14
N PRO A 226 -0.72 -6.26 -3.32
CA PRO A 226 -1.95 -7.06 -3.26
C PRO A 226 -3.18 -6.32 -2.72
N PHE A 227 -2.99 -5.20 -2.01
CA PHE A 227 -4.08 -4.34 -1.56
C PHE A 227 -4.46 -3.29 -2.60
N ILE A 228 -3.48 -2.84 -3.38
CA ILE A 228 -3.64 -1.80 -4.40
C ILE A 228 -4.24 -2.39 -5.68
N ALA A 229 -3.74 -3.54 -6.11
CA ALA A 229 -4.11 -4.21 -7.35
C ALA A 229 -4.25 -5.73 -7.12
N PRO A 230 -5.29 -6.15 -6.37
CA PRO A 230 -5.54 -7.56 -6.05
C PRO A 230 -5.74 -8.42 -7.31
N GLU A 231 -6.11 -7.84 -8.45
CA GLU A 231 -6.27 -8.51 -9.74
C GLU A 231 -4.97 -9.16 -10.26
N PHE A 232 -3.80 -8.67 -9.83
CA PHE A 232 -2.51 -9.26 -10.15
C PHE A 232 -2.01 -10.22 -9.05
N SER A 233 -2.85 -10.54 -8.06
CA SER A 233 -2.43 -11.34 -6.90
C SER A 233 -3.19 -12.64 -6.78
N GLU A 234 -2.47 -13.72 -6.50
CA GLU A 234 -3.06 -14.99 -6.09
C GLU A 234 -2.78 -15.23 -4.61
N PHE A 235 -3.85 -15.46 -3.84
CA PHE A 235 -3.75 -15.68 -2.39
C PHE A 235 -3.87 -17.18 -2.07
N SER A 236 -3.02 -17.65 -1.17
CA SER A 236 -3.13 -18.97 -0.56
C SER A 236 -4.24 -19.04 0.49
N SER A 237 -4.46 -20.22 1.08
CA SER A 237 -5.29 -20.37 2.27
C SER A 237 -4.68 -19.65 3.49
N PRO A 238 -5.50 -19.22 4.47
CA PRO A 238 -5.01 -18.66 5.73
C PRO A 238 -3.91 -19.49 6.37
N ARG A 239 -2.84 -18.83 6.81
CA ARG A 239 -1.75 -19.44 7.56
C ARG A 239 -2.25 -19.92 8.93
N GLU A 240 -1.67 -21.02 9.40
CA GLU A 240 -1.84 -21.46 10.78
C GLU A 240 -1.10 -20.53 11.76
N PHE A 241 0.07 -20.04 11.34
CA PHE A 241 0.91 -19.14 12.13
C PHE A 241 1.31 -17.89 11.31
N PRO A 242 1.04 -16.68 11.81
CA PRO A 242 0.26 -16.37 13.00
C PRO A 242 -1.23 -16.76 12.84
N PRO A 243 -1.91 -17.19 13.92
CA PRO A 243 -3.33 -17.53 13.87
C PRO A 243 -4.19 -16.27 13.66
N PRO A 244 -5.39 -16.39 13.07
CA PRO A 244 -6.37 -15.32 12.99
C PRO A 244 -6.54 -14.55 14.29
N LYS A 245 -6.87 -13.25 14.19
CA LYS A 245 -7.15 -12.37 15.32
C LYS A 245 -8.42 -11.58 15.10
N TYR A 246 -9.18 -11.42 16.16
CA TYR A 246 -10.34 -10.53 16.19
C TYR A 246 -9.92 -9.12 16.56
N ASP A 247 -10.42 -8.14 15.81
CA ASP A 247 -10.26 -6.71 16.06
C ASP A 247 -11.59 -6.19 16.64
N SER A 248 -11.61 -5.91 17.94
CA SER A 248 -12.82 -5.46 18.64
C SER A 248 -13.26 -4.05 18.27
N VAL A 249 -12.36 -3.23 17.73
CA VAL A 249 -12.67 -1.85 17.30
C VAL A 249 -13.38 -1.88 15.96
N GLN A 250 -12.90 -2.71 15.04
CA GLN A 250 -13.45 -2.83 13.69
C GLN A 250 -14.51 -3.93 13.54
N ASP A 251 -14.74 -4.73 14.58
CA ASP A 251 -15.61 -5.92 14.58
C ASP A 251 -15.29 -6.89 13.43
N LYS A 252 -14.00 -7.17 13.23
CA LYS A 252 -13.50 -7.95 12.09
C LYS A 252 -12.49 -8.99 12.50
N ILE A 253 -12.55 -10.15 11.86
CA ILE A 253 -11.54 -11.20 11.98
C ILE A 253 -10.51 -11.01 10.87
N TYR A 254 -9.25 -10.90 11.26
CA TYR A 254 -8.11 -10.85 10.35
C TYR A 254 -7.39 -12.19 10.31
N CYS A 255 -6.94 -12.57 9.11
CA CYS A 255 -6.08 -13.71 8.88
C CYS A 255 -4.82 -13.29 8.15
N TRP A 256 -3.81 -14.15 8.16
CA TRP A 256 -2.55 -13.94 7.46
C TRP A 256 -2.47 -14.88 6.28
N LEU A 257 -2.09 -14.35 5.12
CA LEU A 257 -2.06 -15.08 3.87
C LEU A 257 -0.68 -14.95 3.24
N ASP A 258 -0.21 -16.05 2.64
CA ASP A 258 0.88 -16.00 1.67
C ASP A 258 0.27 -15.87 0.27
N GLY A 259 1.08 -15.50 -0.71
CA GLY A 259 0.60 -15.41 -2.09
C GLY A 259 1.68 -15.00 -3.06
N THR A 260 1.26 -14.71 -4.28
CA THR A 260 2.12 -14.35 -5.39
C THR A 260 1.56 -13.14 -6.12
N TYR A 261 2.45 -12.33 -6.70
CA TYR A 261 2.11 -11.13 -7.45
C TYR A 261 2.67 -11.19 -8.87
N GLY A 262 1.82 -10.87 -9.84
CA GLY A 262 2.17 -10.71 -11.25
C GLY A 262 2.45 -12.00 -12.02
N PRO A 263 2.72 -11.88 -13.33
CA PRO A 263 2.97 -13.03 -14.21
C PRO A 263 4.16 -13.88 -13.76
N ALA A 264 5.19 -13.23 -13.21
CA ALA A 264 6.38 -13.87 -12.66
C ALA A 264 6.17 -14.50 -11.27
N GLN A 265 4.95 -14.43 -10.71
CA GLN A 265 4.55 -15.09 -9.46
C GLN A 265 5.47 -14.74 -8.27
N TRP A 266 5.80 -13.45 -8.11
CA TRP A 266 6.66 -12.98 -7.03
C TRP A 266 6.02 -13.22 -5.67
N ARG A 267 6.67 -14.03 -4.84
CA ARG A 267 6.11 -14.49 -3.57
C ARG A 267 6.13 -13.39 -2.52
N PHE A 268 4.97 -13.11 -1.94
CA PHE A 268 4.84 -12.37 -0.69
C PHE A 268 4.35 -13.30 0.42
N ARG A 269 4.63 -12.93 1.67
CA ARG A 269 4.26 -13.75 2.83
C ARG A 269 3.59 -12.93 3.92
N CYS A 270 2.75 -13.60 4.69
CA CYS A 270 2.22 -13.09 5.95
C CYS A 270 1.51 -11.72 5.82
N ILE A 271 0.70 -11.55 4.78
CA ILE A 271 -0.12 -10.36 4.58
C ILE A 271 -1.40 -10.45 5.42
N ARG A 272 -1.69 -9.40 6.21
CA ARG A 272 -2.92 -9.29 7.01
C ARG A 272 -4.10 -8.91 6.11
N LYS A 273 -5.12 -9.76 6.02
CA LYS A 273 -6.36 -9.50 5.28
C LYS A 273 -7.58 -9.84 6.13
N GLU A 274 -8.67 -9.13 5.92
CA GLU A 274 -9.96 -9.52 6.51
C GLU A 274 -10.28 -10.96 6.05
N MET A 275 -10.59 -11.83 7.00
CA MET A 275 -10.83 -13.24 6.74
C MET A 275 -12.01 -13.40 5.79
N PRO A 276 -11.91 -14.09 4.64
CA PRO A 276 -13.04 -14.22 3.71
C PRO A 276 -14.29 -14.80 4.36
N LYS A 277 -15.47 -14.39 3.91
CA LYS A 277 -16.74 -15.01 4.34
C LYS A 277 -16.75 -16.49 3.97
N GLY A 278 -17.25 -17.31 4.87
CA GLY A 278 -17.34 -18.75 4.68
C GLY A 278 -17.13 -19.52 5.97
N TYR A 279 -17.10 -20.85 5.84
CA TYR A 279 -17.07 -21.79 6.95
C TYR A 279 -16.03 -21.46 8.02
N HIS A 280 -14.79 -21.19 7.62
CA HIS A 280 -13.70 -20.90 8.55
C HIS A 280 -13.90 -19.60 9.35
N ARG A 281 -14.55 -18.58 8.78
CA ARG A 281 -14.83 -17.32 9.50
C ARG A 281 -15.76 -17.59 10.69
N TYR A 282 -16.82 -18.37 10.51
CA TYR A 282 -17.72 -18.75 11.61
C TYR A 282 -17.02 -19.57 12.70
N LEU A 283 -16.08 -20.45 12.32
CA LEU A 283 -15.31 -21.22 13.31
C LEU A 283 -14.45 -20.32 14.19
N TRP A 284 -13.73 -19.38 13.56
CA TRP A 284 -12.92 -18.42 14.28
C TRP A 284 -13.77 -17.46 15.09
N PHE A 285 -14.91 -17.01 14.57
CA PHE A 285 -15.87 -16.22 15.35
C PHE A 285 -16.33 -16.97 16.60
N CYS A 286 -16.73 -18.23 16.47
CA CYS A 286 -17.12 -19.07 17.60
C CYS A 286 -15.98 -19.24 18.62
N TYR A 287 -14.74 -19.41 18.14
CA TYR A 287 -13.56 -19.42 19.02
C TYR A 287 -13.42 -18.09 19.78
N PHE A 288 -13.46 -16.95 19.11
CA PHE A 288 -13.31 -15.63 19.75
C PHE A 288 -14.47 -15.28 20.68
N PHE A 289 -15.67 -15.78 20.39
CA PHE A 289 -16.82 -15.68 21.27
C PHE A 289 -16.60 -16.44 22.58
N LEU A 290 -16.23 -17.73 22.49
CA LEU A 290 -15.95 -18.57 23.66
C LEU A 290 -14.70 -18.13 24.44
N ASP A 291 -13.71 -17.56 23.75
CA ASP A 291 -12.51 -16.97 24.36
C ASP A 291 -12.79 -15.62 25.04
N GLY A 292 -14.01 -15.06 24.87
CA GLY A 292 -14.44 -13.81 25.48
C GLY A 292 -13.87 -12.55 24.82
N GLN A 293 -13.32 -12.65 23.61
CA GLN A 293 -12.80 -11.50 22.85
C GLN A 293 -13.93 -10.69 22.19
N VAL A 294 -15.00 -11.37 21.76
CA VAL A 294 -16.20 -10.74 21.20
C VAL A 294 -17.06 -10.13 22.32
N CYS A 295 -17.22 -10.86 23.43
CA CYS A 295 -18.02 -10.45 24.58
C CYS A 295 -17.18 -10.59 25.87
N PRO A 296 -16.71 -9.49 26.47
CA PRO A 296 -15.89 -9.54 27.68
C PRO A 296 -16.53 -10.27 28.87
N PHE A 297 -17.86 -10.23 28.99
CA PHE A 297 -18.61 -10.99 29.99
C PHE A 297 -18.29 -12.49 29.95
N ILE A 298 -18.17 -13.07 28.75
CA ILE A 298 -17.88 -14.51 28.56
C ILE A 298 -16.45 -14.86 29.00
N LYS A 299 -15.52 -13.90 29.00
CA LYS A 299 -14.13 -14.10 29.41
C LYS A 299 -14.02 -14.62 30.85
N ASN A 300 -14.95 -14.22 31.73
CA ASN A 300 -15.01 -14.66 33.13
C ASN A 300 -15.31 -16.16 33.27
N TYR A 301 -15.94 -16.76 32.27
CA TYR A 301 -16.35 -18.17 32.26
C TYR A 301 -15.41 -19.05 31.43
N ARG A 302 -14.38 -18.47 30.78
CA ARG A 302 -13.43 -19.18 29.92
C ARG A 302 -12.78 -20.40 30.59
N ASN A 303 -12.42 -20.27 31.87
CA ASN A 303 -11.75 -21.33 32.64
C ASN A 303 -12.74 -22.39 33.17
N ASP A 304 -14.04 -22.11 33.14
CA ASP A 304 -15.11 -23.00 33.60
C ASP A 304 -15.73 -23.82 32.46
N LEU A 305 -15.30 -23.60 31.21
CA LEU A 305 -15.77 -24.33 30.05
C LEU A 305 -15.35 -25.81 30.11
N LEU A 306 -16.28 -26.70 29.76
CA LEU A 306 -16.08 -28.16 29.69
C LEU A 306 -15.15 -28.59 28.55
N ALA A 307 -14.83 -27.69 27.62
CA ALA A 307 -13.89 -27.89 26.54
C ALA A 307 -13.14 -26.58 26.26
N GLU A 308 -11.87 -26.68 25.95
CA GLU A 308 -11.07 -25.50 25.58
C GLU A 308 -11.66 -24.85 24.31
N PRO A 309 -11.75 -23.51 24.22
CA PRO A 309 -12.29 -22.82 23.04
C PRO A 309 -11.66 -23.28 21.70
N SER A 310 -10.37 -23.62 21.72
CA SER A 310 -9.63 -24.12 20.55
C SER A 310 -10.18 -25.44 20.00
N THR A 311 -10.96 -26.18 20.78
CA THR A 311 -11.66 -27.41 20.36
C THR A 311 -12.59 -27.13 19.18
N VAL A 312 -13.26 -25.97 19.15
CA VAL A 312 -14.20 -25.60 18.07
C VAL A 312 -13.52 -25.56 16.70
N LEU A 313 -12.22 -25.28 16.66
CA LEU A 313 -11.43 -25.20 15.43
C LEU A 313 -11.05 -26.59 14.87
N LYS A 314 -11.15 -27.66 15.66
CA LYS A 314 -10.77 -29.02 15.23
C LYS A 314 -11.82 -29.63 14.31
N SER A 315 -11.37 -30.43 13.34
CA SER A 315 -12.24 -31.12 12.38
C SER A 315 -13.21 -32.10 13.05
N TRP A 316 -12.74 -32.83 14.07
CA TRP A 316 -13.55 -33.80 14.82
C TRP A 316 -14.54 -33.15 15.81
N ALA A 317 -14.49 -31.84 16.03
CA ALA A 317 -15.38 -31.17 16.98
C ALA A 317 -16.85 -31.13 16.53
N MET A 318 -17.17 -31.51 15.30
CA MET A 318 -18.56 -31.78 14.90
C MET A 318 -19.12 -33.08 15.51
N MET A 319 -18.27 -34.00 15.96
CA MET A 319 -18.68 -35.26 16.58
C MET A 319 -19.11 -35.06 18.04
N LEU A 320 -18.72 -33.95 18.67
CA LEU A 320 -19.13 -33.57 20.01
C LEU A 320 -20.42 -32.75 19.94
N PRO A 321 -21.54 -33.19 20.57
CA PRO A 321 -22.81 -32.46 20.50
C PRO A 321 -22.69 -30.99 20.93
N ARG A 322 -21.96 -30.72 22.02
CA ARG A 322 -21.78 -29.38 22.60
C ARG A 322 -21.14 -28.37 21.64
N THR A 323 -20.06 -28.75 20.95
CA THR A 323 -19.38 -27.86 19.98
C THR A 323 -20.09 -27.85 18.62
N ARG A 324 -20.83 -28.91 18.28
CA ARG A 324 -21.64 -28.94 17.06
C ARG A 324 -22.80 -27.95 17.12
N PHE A 325 -23.57 -27.93 18.21
CA PHE A 325 -24.76 -27.07 18.30
C PHE A 325 -24.43 -25.59 18.21
N ILE A 326 -23.39 -25.12 18.90
CA ILE A 326 -22.97 -23.72 18.82
C ILE A 326 -22.50 -23.33 17.42
N ARG A 327 -21.75 -24.20 16.74
CA ARG A 327 -21.29 -23.96 15.35
C ARG A 327 -22.46 -23.89 14.38
N GLU A 328 -23.40 -24.82 14.48
CA GLU A 328 -24.60 -24.84 13.64
C GLU A 328 -25.48 -23.61 13.87
N ALA A 329 -25.66 -23.18 15.11
CA ALA A 329 -26.46 -22.00 15.44
C ALA A 329 -25.86 -20.72 14.83
N ILE A 330 -24.54 -20.53 14.97
CA ILE A 330 -23.79 -19.40 14.39
C ILE A 330 -23.88 -19.43 12.85
N MET A 331 -23.65 -20.60 12.23
CA MET A 331 -23.69 -20.73 10.76
C MET A 331 -25.09 -20.55 10.18
N ARG A 332 -26.13 -21.10 10.81
CA ARG A 332 -27.52 -20.98 10.33
C ARG A 332 -28.04 -19.56 10.37
N ASN A 333 -27.53 -18.73 11.28
CA ASN A 333 -27.95 -17.34 11.45
C ASN A 333 -26.96 -16.33 10.83
N ASP A 334 -25.97 -16.79 10.07
CA ASP A 334 -24.93 -15.97 9.43
C ASP A 334 -24.24 -14.99 10.40
N VAL A 335 -23.91 -15.49 11.59
CA VAL A 335 -23.27 -14.68 12.65
C VAL A 335 -21.75 -14.79 12.52
N ASP A 336 -21.11 -13.74 12.04
CA ASP A 336 -19.67 -13.71 11.81
C ASP A 336 -18.95 -12.49 12.44
N SER A 337 -19.70 -11.68 13.21
CA SER A 337 -19.25 -10.47 13.87
C SER A 337 -20.14 -10.16 15.10
N TYR A 338 -19.69 -9.28 15.99
CA TYR A 338 -20.50 -8.79 17.10
C TYR A 338 -21.76 -8.06 16.62
N GLU A 339 -21.66 -7.26 15.55
CA GLU A 339 -22.80 -6.57 14.96
C GLU A 339 -23.88 -7.55 14.46
N SER A 340 -23.47 -8.61 13.74
CA SER A 340 -24.40 -9.65 13.29
C SER A 340 -24.99 -10.41 14.48
N LEU A 341 -24.20 -10.69 15.51
CA LEU A 341 -24.68 -11.33 16.75
C LEU A 341 -25.72 -10.46 17.48
N ASN A 342 -25.43 -9.17 17.67
CA ASN A 342 -26.32 -8.21 18.32
C ASN A 342 -27.64 -8.06 17.55
N ARG A 343 -27.57 -8.06 16.21
CA ARG A 343 -28.76 -8.06 15.35
C ARG A 343 -29.66 -9.27 15.61
N VAL A 344 -29.08 -10.46 15.77
CA VAL A 344 -29.83 -11.67 16.12
C VAL A 344 -30.38 -11.58 17.55
N TRP A 345 -29.61 -11.08 18.51
CA TRP A 345 -30.06 -10.90 19.90
C TRP A 345 -31.25 -9.95 20.05
N ARG A 346 -31.36 -8.90 19.24
CA ARG A 346 -32.53 -8.01 19.25
C ARG A 346 -33.83 -8.74 18.91
N ASN A 347 -33.77 -9.74 18.05
CA ASN A 347 -34.93 -10.53 17.64
C ASN A 347 -35.15 -11.75 18.56
N ASN A 348 -34.06 -12.36 19.01
CA ASN A 348 -34.07 -13.52 19.90
C ASN A 348 -33.02 -13.32 21.01
N PRO A 349 -33.38 -12.71 22.15
CA PRO A 349 -32.43 -12.39 23.20
C PRO A 349 -31.80 -13.64 23.81
N LYS A 350 -32.42 -14.81 23.69
CA LYS A 350 -31.91 -16.10 24.19
C LYS A 350 -31.03 -16.86 23.18
N PHE A 351 -30.74 -16.27 22.02
CA PHE A 351 -29.87 -16.89 21.01
C PHE A 351 -28.48 -17.22 21.59
N LEU A 352 -27.97 -18.43 21.34
CA LEU A 352 -26.75 -19.05 21.87
C LEU A 352 -26.73 -19.38 23.37
N LEU A 353 -27.78 -19.05 24.15
CA LEU A 353 -27.80 -19.34 25.60
C LEU A 353 -27.86 -20.86 25.87
N GLN A 354 -28.68 -21.59 25.12
CA GLN A 354 -28.82 -23.04 25.27
C GLN A 354 -27.55 -23.76 24.80
N GLU A 355 -26.97 -23.30 23.70
CA GLU A 355 -25.74 -23.83 23.15
C GLU A 355 -24.55 -23.56 24.07
N PHE A 356 -24.50 -22.39 24.71
CA PHE A 356 -23.48 -22.07 25.72
C PHE A 356 -23.63 -22.92 26.98
N ARG A 357 -24.87 -23.22 27.42
CA ARG A 357 -25.15 -24.12 28.55
C ARG A 357 -24.52 -25.50 28.40
N GLU A 358 -24.50 -26.04 27.19
CA GLU A 358 -23.93 -27.35 26.90
C GLU A 358 -22.39 -27.36 26.96
N ILE A 359 -21.77 -26.18 26.91
CA ILE A 359 -20.31 -25.99 26.96
C ILE A 359 -19.85 -25.54 28.35
N ASP A 360 -20.66 -24.81 29.11
CA ASP A 360 -20.35 -24.35 30.46
C ASP A 360 -20.51 -25.45 31.54
N SER A 361 -19.73 -25.36 32.61
CA SER A 361 -19.93 -26.20 33.78
C SER A 361 -21.20 -25.75 34.53
N ARG A 362 -22.06 -26.69 34.95
CA ARG A 362 -23.39 -26.40 35.55
C ARG A 362 -23.38 -25.50 36.80
N ARG A 363 -22.21 -25.13 37.33
CA ARG A 363 -22.05 -24.39 38.60
C ARG A 363 -22.37 -22.90 38.49
N LYS A 364 -22.15 -22.26 37.34
CA LYS A 364 -22.34 -20.80 37.16
C LYS A 364 -23.40 -20.41 36.13
N TYR A 365 -24.07 -21.40 35.54
CA TYR A 365 -25.07 -21.17 34.49
C TYR A 365 -26.21 -20.21 34.90
N MET A 366 -26.64 -20.22 36.17
CA MET A 366 -27.69 -19.30 36.63
C MET A 366 -27.27 -17.83 36.49
N GLU A 367 -26.01 -17.51 36.78
CA GLU A 367 -25.47 -16.14 36.63
C GLU A 367 -25.36 -15.73 35.16
N VAL A 368 -25.02 -16.69 34.28
CA VAL A 368 -24.96 -16.48 32.83
C VAL A 368 -26.35 -16.20 32.27
N GLU A 369 -27.36 -16.98 32.67
CA GLU A 369 -28.75 -16.81 32.21
C GLU A 369 -29.35 -15.46 32.63
N LEU A 370 -29.01 -14.98 33.83
CA LEU A 370 -29.45 -13.69 34.36
C LEU A 370 -28.90 -12.49 33.59
N ASN A 371 -27.67 -12.60 33.06
CA ASN A 371 -26.97 -11.52 32.37
C ASN A 371 -26.95 -11.71 30.84
N TRP A 372 -27.84 -12.55 30.30
CA TRP A 372 -27.93 -12.82 28.87
C TRP A 372 -29.00 -11.95 28.19
N PRO A 373 -28.75 -11.33 27.02
CA PRO A 373 -27.50 -11.34 26.25
C PRO A 373 -26.44 -10.38 26.81
N PRO A 374 -25.15 -10.77 26.82
CA PRO A 374 -24.09 -9.93 27.35
C PRO A 374 -23.85 -8.72 26.43
N GLN A 375 -23.93 -7.50 26.97
CA GLN A 375 -23.69 -6.30 26.17
C GLN A 375 -22.18 -6.02 26.08
N SER A 376 -21.72 -5.51 24.93
CA SER A 376 -20.36 -4.99 24.76
C SER A 376 -20.19 -3.71 25.58
N GLY A 377 -19.90 -3.84 26.87
CA GLY A 377 -19.73 -2.70 27.77
C GLY A 377 -20.07 -2.98 29.23
N ASP A 378 -20.65 -4.13 29.55
CA ASP A 378 -20.91 -4.46 30.96
C ASP A 378 -19.58 -4.60 31.71
N PRO A 379 -19.37 -3.79 32.77
CA PRO A 379 -18.12 -3.82 33.52
C PRO A 379 -17.94 -5.20 34.14
N VAL A 380 -16.67 -5.62 34.16
CA VAL A 380 -16.20 -6.78 34.92
C VAL A 380 -16.60 -6.55 36.38
N LEU A 381 -17.56 -7.32 36.88
CA LEU A 381 -17.85 -7.42 38.31
C LEU A 381 -16.74 -8.20 39.04
#